data_AF-A0A2N0KUX0-F1
#
_entry.id   AF-A0A2N0KUX0-F1
#
_cell.length_a   1.000
_cell.length_b   1.000
_cell.length_c   1.000
_cell.angle_alpha   90.00
_cell.angle_beta   90.00
_cell.angle_gamma   90.00
#
_symmetry.space_group_name_H-M   'P 1'
#
loop_
_entity.id
_entity.type
_entity.pdbx_description
1 polymer ?
#
loop_
_entity_poly.entity_id
_entity_poly.type
_entity_poly.pdbx_seq_one_letter_code
_entity_poly.pdbx_strand_id
1 'polypeptide(L)'
;MDESIALPRSNGELVFEAPWEGRAFGIAVALNEDGQYDWSEFQARLAEEIAEAERTDAPSTYYERWLASLERLVLDKGMITPEEIETRMAEYASGQRNDDWHQH
;
A
#
# COMPACT_ATOMS: atom_id res chain seq x y z
N MET A 1 1.15 -14.15 21.40
CA MET A 1 0.99 -14.95 20.18
C MET A 1 1.05 -13.93 19.07
N ASP A 2 2.12 -13.94 18.29
CA ASP A 2 2.35 -12.97 17.21
C ASP A 2 1.45 -13.39 16.04
N GLU A 3 0.20 -12.94 16.04
CA GLU A 3 -0.66 -12.99 14.87
C GLU A 3 -0.13 -11.95 13.88
N SER A 4 1.01 -12.27 13.27
CA SER A 4 1.53 -11.55 12.13
C SER A 4 0.42 -11.52 11.10
N ILE A 5 -0.16 -10.34 10.83
CA ILE A 5 -1.32 -10.15 9.97
C ILE A 5 -1.07 -10.89 8.66
N ALA A 6 -1.71 -12.05 8.55
CA ALA A 6 -1.35 -13.00 7.52
C ALA A 6 -1.90 -12.46 6.21
N LEU A 7 -1.00 -12.14 5.28
CA LEU A 7 -1.38 -11.77 3.92
C LEU A 7 -2.37 -12.82 3.37
N PRO A 8 -3.44 -12.41 2.68
CA PRO A 8 -4.44 -13.32 2.15
C PRO A 8 -3.77 -14.32 1.21
N ARG A 9 -3.82 -15.59 1.60
CA ARG A 9 -3.25 -16.71 0.85
C ARG A 9 -4.32 -17.72 0.54
N SER A 10 -4.30 -18.25 -0.69
CA SER A 10 -5.08 -19.44 -1.06
C SER A 10 -4.11 -20.51 -1.53
N ASN A 11 -4.21 -21.70 -0.94
CA ASN A 11 -3.32 -22.82 -1.21
C ASN A 11 -1.81 -22.51 -1.09
N GLY A 12 -1.45 -21.54 -0.24
CA GLY A 12 -0.06 -21.12 0.00
C GLY A 12 0.44 -19.97 -0.88
N GLU A 13 -0.32 -19.57 -1.90
CA GLU A 13 0.03 -18.47 -2.79
C GLU A 13 -0.70 -17.18 -2.39
N LEU A 14 -0.06 -16.03 -2.59
CA LEU A 14 -0.71 -14.73 -2.42
C LEU A 14 -1.81 -14.56 -3.45
N VAL A 15 -3.02 -14.22 -2.98
CA VAL A 15 -4.16 -13.98 -3.85
C VAL A 15 -4.38 -12.49 -3.98
N PHE A 16 -4.46 -12.03 -5.22
CA PHE A 16 -4.82 -10.66 -5.57
C PHE A 16 -6.11 -10.71 -6.39
N GLU A 17 -7.15 -10.04 -5.91
CA GLU A 17 -8.44 -9.88 -6.59
C GLU A 17 -8.38 -8.85 -7.71
N ALA A 18 -7.41 -7.92 -7.64
CA ALA A 18 -7.19 -6.91 -8.65
C ALA A 18 -5.70 -6.67 -8.98
N PRO A 19 -5.36 -6.24 -10.21
CA PRO A 19 -3.96 -6.00 -10.61
C PRO A 19 -3.22 -4.97 -9.77
N TRP A 20 -3.94 -4.04 -9.12
CA TRP A 20 -3.32 -3.01 -8.28
C TRP A 20 -2.85 -3.58 -6.94
N GLU A 21 -3.46 -4.63 -6.42
CA GLU A 21 -3.13 -5.22 -5.11
C GLU A 21 -1.73 -5.85 -5.13
N GLY A 22 -1.42 -6.59 -6.21
CA GLY A 22 -0.08 -7.14 -6.41
C GLY A 22 1.00 -6.06 -6.59
N ARG A 23 0.65 -4.93 -7.21
CA ARG A 23 1.56 -3.79 -7.35
C ARG A 23 1.81 -3.12 -6.01
N ALA A 24 0.75 -2.87 -5.24
CA ALA A 24 0.86 -2.30 -3.90
C ALA A 24 1.75 -3.17 -3.02
N PHE A 25 1.50 -4.49 -3.02
CA PHE A 25 2.33 -5.47 -2.33
C PHE A 25 3.81 -5.40 -2.74
N GLY A 26 4.09 -5.40 -4.04
CA GLY A 26 5.45 -5.31 -4.57
C GLY A 26 6.18 -4.03 -4.13
N ILE A 27 5.48 -2.89 -4.08
CA ILE A 27 6.05 -1.62 -3.61
C ILE A 27 6.45 -1.73 -2.13
N ALA A 28 5.58 -2.24 -1.25
CA ALA A 28 5.95 -2.39 0.15
C ALA A 28 7.14 -3.32 0.36
N VAL A 29 7.18 -4.46 -0.34
CA VAL A 29 8.30 -5.40 -0.25
C VAL A 29 9.59 -4.70 -0.70
N ALA A 30 9.57 -4.01 -1.84
CA ALA A 30 10.74 -3.29 -2.33
C ALA A 30 11.24 -2.22 -1.37
N LEU A 31 10.34 -1.43 -0.75
CA LEU A 31 10.71 -0.41 0.23
C LEU A 31 11.28 -1.02 1.52
N ASN A 32 10.75 -2.15 1.96
CA ASN A 32 11.28 -2.88 3.11
C ASN A 32 12.67 -3.48 2.81
N GLU A 33 12.85 -4.10 1.64
CA GLU A 33 14.15 -4.65 1.21
C GLU A 33 15.21 -3.55 1.05
N ASP A 34 14.82 -2.33 0.67
CA ASP A 34 15.68 -1.16 0.61
C ASP A 34 15.96 -0.52 1.99
N GLY A 35 15.36 -1.06 3.06
CA GLY A 35 15.60 -0.62 4.44
C GLY A 35 14.91 0.70 4.81
N GLN A 36 13.92 1.14 4.03
CA GLN A 36 13.16 2.37 4.32
C GLN A 36 12.31 2.22 5.59
N TYR A 37 11.85 1.01 5.87
CA TYR A 37 11.16 0.66 7.11
C TYR A 37 11.30 -0.82 7.44
N ASP A 38 11.07 -1.16 8.71
CA ASP A 38 11.01 -2.54 9.17
C ASP A 38 9.63 -3.15 8.89
N TRP A 39 9.60 -4.41 8.41
CA TRP A 39 8.34 -5.08 8.10
C TRP A 39 7.38 -5.16 9.30
N SER A 40 7.93 -5.29 10.51
CA SER A 40 7.15 -5.29 11.76
C SER A 40 6.47 -3.95 12.06
N GLU A 41 7.10 -2.83 11.69
CA GLU A 41 6.52 -1.48 11.81
C GLU A 41 5.27 -1.39 10.93
N PHE A 42 5.39 -1.84 9.68
CA PHE A 42 4.27 -1.90 8.75
C PHE A 42 3.14 -2.82 9.26
N GLN A 43 3.47 -4.01 9.77
CA GLN A 43 2.48 -4.93 10.33
C GLN A 43 1.75 -4.37 11.55
N ALA A 44 2.44 -3.66 12.43
CA ALA A 44 1.81 -3.02 13.59
C ALA A 44 0.80 -1.96 13.16
N ARG A 45 1.14 -1.12 12.18
CA ARG A 45 0.22 -0.11 11.65
C ARG A 45 -0.98 -0.71 10.95
N LEU A 46 -0.77 -1.78 10.18
CA LEU A 46 -1.87 -2.50 9.55
C LEU A 46 -2.84 -3.09 10.59
N ALA A 47 -2.33 -3.52 11.76
CA ALA A 47 -3.18 -4.01 12.85
C ALA A 47 -4.10 -2.90 13.35
N GLU A 48 -3.55 -1.71 13.52
CA GLU A 48 -4.27 -0.52 13.97
C GLU A 48 -5.34 -0.10 12.95
N GLU A 49 -5.02 -0.08 11.65
CA GLU A 49 -6.02 0.23 10.61
C GLU A 49 -7.15 -0.79 10.54
N ILE A 50 -6.84 -2.09 10.67
CA ILE A 50 -7.85 -3.15 10.67
C ILE A 50 -8.76 -3.00 11.89
N ALA A 51 -8.17 -2.82 13.08
CA ALA A 51 -8.92 -2.64 14.32
C ALA A 51 -9.84 -1.40 14.27
N GLU A 52 -9.34 -0.29 13.70
CA GLU A 52 -10.11 0.93 13.52
C GLU A 52 -11.25 0.77 12.50
N ALA A 53 -10.99 0.10 11.38
CA ALA A 53 -11.99 -0.19 10.37
C ALA A 53 -13.10 -1.10 10.91
N GLU A 54 -12.74 -2.11 11.70
CA GLU A 54 -13.69 -2.98 12.40
C GLU A 54 -14.53 -2.21 13.42
N ARG A 55 -13.90 -1.29 14.16
CA ARG A 55 -14.60 -0.44 15.15
C ARG A 55 -15.57 0.55 14.50
N THR A 56 -15.29 0.99 13.28
CA THR A 56 -16.10 1.97 12.56
C THR A 56 -17.08 1.35 11.56
N ASP A 57 -17.06 0.02 11.41
CA ASP A 57 -17.79 -0.74 10.38
C ASP A 57 -17.57 -0.17 8.97
N ALA A 58 -16.34 0.30 8.71
CA ALA A 58 -15.99 0.93 7.46
C ALA A 58 -15.89 -0.13 6.34
N PRO A 59 -16.69 -0.01 5.25
CA PRO A 59 -16.61 -0.95 4.14
C PRO A 59 -15.30 -0.72 3.38
N SER A 60 -14.36 -1.64 3.54
CA SER A 60 -13.09 -1.67 2.83
C SER A 60 -12.59 -3.11 2.75
N THR A 61 -11.98 -3.44 1.63
CA THR A 61 -11.28 -4.70 1.41
C THR A 61 -9.98 -4.74 2.22
N TYR A 62 -9.43 -5.94 2.39
CA TYR A 62 -8.14 -6.11 3.07
C TYR A 62 -7.02 -5.29 2.42
N TYR A 63 -6.90 -5.34 1.08
CA TYR A 63 -5.83 -4.63 0.38
C TYR A 63 -6.03 -3.10 0.36
N GLU A 64 -7.25 -2.60 0.48
CA GLU A 64 -7.50 -1.16 0.67
C GLU A 64 -6.99 -0.68 2.03
N ARG A 65 -7.25 -1.44 3.10
CA ARG A 65 -6.71 -1.16 4.44
C ARG A 65 -5.19 -1.27 4.46
N TRP A 66 -4.66 -2.27 3.77
CA TRP A 66 -3.23 -2.49 3.58
C TRP A 66 -2.55 -1.31 2.87
N LEU A 67 -3.17 -0.81 1.79
CA LEU A 67 -2.66 0.34 1.04
C LEU A 67 -2.70 1.62 1.89
N ALA A 68 -3.80 1.87 2.61
CA ALA A 68 -3.91 3.02 3.50
C ALA A 68 -2.84 2.99 4.62
N SER A 69 -2.53 1.79 5.14
CA SER A 69 -1.46 1.60 6.12
C SER A 69 -0.08 1.95 5.54
N LEU A 70 0.17 1.51 4.31
CA LEU A 70 1.44 1.77 3.60
C LEU A 70 1.60 3.27 3.32
N GLU A 71 0.55 3.92 2.80
CA GLU A 71 0.53 5.36 2.51
C GLU A 71 0.84 6.18 3.77
N ARG A 72 0.18 5.87 4.90
CA ARG A 72 0.46 6.52 6.19
C ARG A 72 1.90 6.31 6.63
N LEU A 73 2.44 5.10 6.47
CA LEU A 73 3.82 4.80 6.85
C LEU A 73 4.83 5.63 6.05
N VAL A 74 4.68 5.69 4.72
CA VAL A 74 5.63 6.43 3.86
C VAL A 74 5.50 7.95 4.03
N LEU A 75 4.31 8.46 4.35
CA LEU A 75 4.07 9.86 4.72
C LEU A 75 4.72 10.19 6.07
N ASP A 76 4.51 9.36 7.09
CA ASP A 76 5.08 9.56 8.43
C ASP A 76 6.63 9.53 8.40
N LYS A 77 7.21 8.76 7.48
CA LYS A 77 8.66 8.73 7.24
C LYS A 77 9.17 9.87 6.34
N GLY A 78 8.29 10.69 5.79
CA GLY A 78 8.65 11.79 4.89
C GLY A 78 9.25 11.35 3.56
N MET A 79 8.95 10.11 3.13
CA MET A 79 9.43 9.57 1.86
C MET A 79 8.70 10.17 0.67
N ILE A 80 7.42 10.50 0.87
CA ILE A 80 6.56 11.23 -0.05
C ILE A 80 5.79 12.27 0.74
N THR A 81 5.33 13.31 0.07
CA THR A 81 4.44 14.33 0.62
C THR A 81 3.00 14.12 0.14
N PRO A 82 1.98 14.59 0.91
CA PRO A 82 0.60 14.56 0.45
C PRO A 82 0.42 15.25 -0.91
N GLU A 83 1.13 16.37 -1.11
CA GLU A 83 1.13 17.15 -2.35
C GLU A 83 1.62 16.33 -3.56
N GLU A 84 2.64 15.48 -3.38
CA GLU A 84 3.12 14.57 -4.42
C GLU A 84 2.09 13.49 -4.77
N ILE A 85 1.39 12.95 -3.77
CA ILE A 85 0.31 11.98 -4.00
C ILE A 85 -0.84 12.65 -4.77
N GLU A 86 -1.28 13.82 -4.34
CA GLU A 86 -2.34 14.59 -5.01
C GLU A 86 -1.96 14.94 -6.45
N THR A 87 -0.72 15.38 -6.67
CA THR A 87 -0.20 15.68 -8.01
C THR A 87 -0.24 14.44 -8.90
N ARG A 88 0.25 13.30 -8.40
CA ARG A 88 0.20 12.03 -9.14
C ARG A 88 -1.23 11.59 -9.45
N MET A 89 -2.13 11.67 -8.48
CA MET A 89 -3.55 11.32 -8.70
C MET A 89 -4.20 12.22 -9.75
N ALA A 90 -3.89 13.51 -9.75
CA ALA A 90 -4.38 14.46 -10.76
C ALA A 90 -3.82 14.17 -12.16
N GLU A 91 -2.54 13.81 -12.28
CA GLU A 91 -1.94 13.36 -13.55
C GLU A 91 -2.64 12.11 -14.10
N TYR A 92 -2.93 11.13 -13.25
CA TYR A 92 -3.66 9.93 -13.64
C TYR A 92 -5.12 10.21 -14.03
N ALA A 93 -5.82 11.07 -13.26
CA ALA A 93 -7.21 11.41 -13.52
C ALA A 93 -7.41 12.26 -14.78
N SER A 94 -6.43 13.12 -15.12
CA SER A 94 -6.44 13.95 -16.33
C SER A 94 -6.08 13.17 -17.61
N GLY A 95 -5.70 11.90 -17.50
CA GLY A 95 -5.31 11.07 -18.65
C GLY A 95 -3.94 11.46 -19.23
N GLN A 96 -3.19 12.33 -18.56
CA GLN A 96 -1.85 12.72 -18.93
C GLN A 96 -0.89 11.60 -18.50
N ARG A 97 -1.02 10.43 -19.14
CA ARG A 97 0.10 9.50 -19.20
C ARG A 97 1.26 10.30 -19.77
N ASN A 98 2.36 10.38 -19.05
CA ASN A 98 3.63 10.73 -19.65
C ASN A 98 3.97 9.58 -20.64
N ASP A 99 3.38 9.61 -21.83
CA ASP A 99 3.82 8.86 -23.00
C ASP A 99 5.09 9.54 -23.54
N ASP A 100 6.11 9.70 -22.68
CA ASP A 100 7.47 10.00 -23.10
C ASP A 100 8.10 8.67 -23.55
N TRP A 101 7.50 8.07 -24.59
CA TRP A 101 8.16 7.02 -25.35
C TRP A 101 9.29 7.71 -26.12
N HIS A 102 10.49 7.63 -25.53
CA HIS A 102 11.70 8.17 -26.12
C HIS A 102 11.85 7.74 -27.59
N GLN A 103 11.88 8.76 -28.43
CA GLN A 103 12.34 8.72 -29.81
C GLN A 103 13.78 8.17 -29.86
N HIS A 104 14.00 7.03 -30.51
CA HIS A 104 15.29 6.70 -31.12
C HIS A 104 15.07 5.85 -32.38
#